data_AF-A0AAW5QPF6-F1
#
_entry.id   AF-A0AAW5QPF6-F1
#
_cell.length_a   1.000
_cell.length_b   1.000
_cell.length_c   1.000
_cell.angle_alpha   90.00
_cell.angle_beta   90.00
_cell.angle_gamma   90.00
#
_symmetry.space_group_name_H-M   'P 1'
#
loop_
_entity.id
_entity.type
_entity.pdbx_description
1 polymer ?
#
loop_
_entity_poly.entity_id
_entity_poly.type
_entity_poly.pdbx_seq_one_letter_code
_entity_poly.pdbx_strand_id
1 'polypeptide(L)'
;MASGTAGGRNWDHPDFDFYAVRGELTLSRIRPVRDVALGDPGLLASRVYPRSPVVTGKVGLVYHYVDEKDEVVRALAQQGRVALIDPSREPRDVIADITECEFIFSTSLHGLIVADSFGIPNAWIALSGRIGGGRYKFEDYYSAFGGTATQYDADLVWDPEAVEDLKRGYCAVPNLKEIQSRLIRAIPYL
;
A
#
# COMPACT_ATOMS: atom_id res chain seq x y z
N MET A 1 -6.98 -14.70 2.86
CA MET A 1 -7.39 -13.42 2.25
C MET A 1 -7.43 -13.61 0.75
N ALA A 2 -8.51 -13.19 0.10
CA ALA A 2 -8.58 -13.16 -1.36
C ALA A 2 -8.32 -11.72 -1.82
N SER A 3 -7.35 -11.54 -2.74
CA SER A 3 -7.21 -10.30 -3.51
C SER A 3 -7.63 -10.59 -4.95
N GLY A 4 -8.86 -10.23 -5.32
CA GLY A 4 -9.40 -10.51 -6.65
C GLY A 4 -8.71 -9.67 -7.72
N THR A 5 -8.35 -10.28 -8.85
CA THR A 5 -7.94 -9.56 -10.07
C THR A 5 -9.16 -9.13 -10.89
N ALA A 6 -8.95 -8.23 -11.86
CA ALA A 6 -9.98 -7.59 -12.70
C ALA A 6 -10.81 -8.53 -13.60
N GLY A 7 -10.61 -9.84 -13.56
CA GLY A 7 -11.46 -10.78 -14.28
C GLY A 7 -12.70 -11.06 -13.44
N GLY A 8 -13.88 -10.64 -13.90
CA GLY A 8 -15.20 -10.74 -13.24
C GLY A 8 -15.68 -12.15 -12.87
N ARG A 9 -14.85 -12.92 -12.16
CA ARG A 9 -15.21 -14.17 -11.53
C ARG A 9 -15.86 -13.87 -10.19
N ASN A 10 -17.13 -14.20 -10.06
CA ASN A 10 -17.78 -14.33 -8.77
C ASN A 10 -17.16 -15.55 -8.07
N TRP A 11 -16.71 -15.36 -6.84
CA TRP A 11 -16.19 -16.45 -6.01
C TRP A 11 -17.33 -17.01 -5.15
N ASP A 12 -18.39 -17.48 -5.82
CA ASP A 12 -19.49 -18.24 -5.20
C ASP A 12 -18.99 -19.66 -4.90
N HIS A 13 -18.06 -19.76 -3.94
CA HIS A 13 -17.56 -21.03 -3.43
C HIS A 13 -18.10 -21.24 -2.01
N PRO A 14 -19.12 -22.11 -1.83
CA PRO A 14 -19.78 -22.30 -0.54
C PRO A 14 -18.87 -22.90 0.54
N ASP A 15 -17.66 -23.35 0.19
CA ASP A 15 -16.70 -23.97 1.10
C ASP A 15 -15.67 -22.99 1.70
N PHE A 16 -15.69 -21.71 1.34
CA PHE A 16 -14.76 -20.72 1.90
C PHE A 16 -15.44 -19.83 2.94
N ASP A 17 -14.94 -19.90 4.17
CA ASP A 17 -15.22 -18.94 5.21
C ASP A 17 -14.29 -17.72 5.09
N PHE A 18 -14.85 -16.59 4.67
CA PHE A 18 -14.14 -15.31 4.63
C PHE A 18 -14.23 -14.60 5.99
N TYR A 19 -13.09 -14.35 6.64
CA TYR A 19 -13.02 -13.60 7.89
C TYR A 19 -12.60 -12.14 7.68
N ALA A 20 -11.82 -11.89 6.63
CA ALA A 20 -11.40 -10.55 6.23
C ALA A 20 -11.20 -10.46 4.72
N VAL A 21 -11.51 -9.29 4.16
CA VAL A 21 -11.23 -8.91 2.76
C VAL A 21 -10.59 -7.53 2.73
N ARG A 22 -9.90 -7.21 1.62
CA ARG A 22 -9.14 -5.95 1.52
C ARG A 22 -10.04 -4.72 1.58
N GLY A 23 -11.16 -4.72 0.87
CA GLY A 23 -12.14 -3.65 0.90
C GLY A 23 -13.49 -4.02 0.29
N GLU A 24 -14.31 -2.99 0.07
CA GLU A 24 -15.71 -3.09 -0.31
C GLU A 24 -15.90 -3.71 -1.70
N LEU A 25 -14.97 -3.47 -2.62
CA LEU A 25 -15.06 -4.05 -3.97
C LEU A 25 -14.86 -5.57 -3.94
N THR A 26 -14.00 -6.08 -3.07
CA THR A 26 -13.87 -7.52 -2.86
C THR A 26 -15.04 -8.07 -2.03
N LEU A 27 -15.51 -7.33 -1.02
CA LEU A 27 -16.68 -7.72 -0.21
C LEU A 27 -17.93 -7.93 -1.10
N SER A 28 -18.18 -7.03 -2.04
CA SER A 28 -19.32 -7.12 -2.97
C SER A 28 -19.27 -8.34 -3.92
N ARG A 29 -18.13 -9.03 -4.02
CA ARG A 29 -17.93 -10.21 -4.88
C ARG A 29 -18.05 -11.55 -4.15
N ILE A 30 -18.30 -11.51 -2.84
CA ILE A 30 -18.48 -12.69 -2.01
C ILE A 30 -19.87 -12.64 -1.36
N ARG A 31 -20.36 -13.81 -0.92
CA ARG A 31 -21.57 -13.92 -0.09
C ARG A 31 -21.13 -14.30 1.32
N PRO A 32 -20.87 -13.32 2.19
CA PRO A 32 -20.38 -13.62 3.52
C PRO A 32 -21.49 -14.24 4.37
N VAL A 33 -21.16 -15.29 5.12
CA VAL A 33 -22.05 -15.94 6.09
C VAL A 33 -21.91 -15.34 7.50
N ARG A 34 -21.10 -14.28 7.65
CA ARG A 34 -20.71 -13.63 8.92
C ARG A 34 -20.29 -12.17 8.68
N ASP A 35 -20.01 -11.43 9.76
CA ASP A 35 -19.31 -10.14 9.65
C ASP A 35 -17.87 -10.37 9.15
N VAL A 36 -17.46 -9.62 8.12
CA VAL A 36 -16.15 -9.72 7.49
C VAL A 36 -15.39 -8.44 7.76
N ALA A 37 -14.20 -8.55 8.34
CA ALA A 37 -13.34 -7.39 8.56
C ALA A 37 -12.85 -6.81 7.21
N LEU A 38 -12.82 -5.49 7.13
CA LEU A 38 -12.26 -4.77 5.99
C LEU A 38 -10.87 -4.25 6.32
N GLY A 39 -9.95 -4.39 5.37
CA GLY A 39 -8.60 -3.83 5.43
C GLY A 39 -7.55 -4.80 4.90
N ASP A 40 -6.46 -4.24 4.36
CA ASP A 40 -5.31 -5.06 4.00
C ASP A 40 -4.50 -5.43 5.26
N PRO A 41 -4.12 -6.70 5.45
CA PRO A 41 -3.33 -7.13 6.61
C PRO A 41 -1.94 -6.50 6.69
N GLY A 42 -1.41 -5.97 5.58
CA GLY A 42 -0.20 -5.14 5.61
C GLY A 42 -0.32 -3.94 6.56
N LEU A 43 -1.55 -3.48 6.87
CA LEU A 43 -1.79 -2.46 7.90
C LEU A 43 -1.36 -2.90 9.30
N LEU A 44 -1.15 -4.20 9.55
CA LEU A 44 -0.63 -4.72 10.81
C LEU A 44 0.89 -4.58 10.92
N ALA A 45 1.60 -4.13 9.88
CA ALA A 45 3.06 -4.00 9.90
C ALA A 45 3.54 -3.17 11.10
N SER A 46 2.89 -2.05 11.42
CA SER A 46 3.23 -1.22 12.59
C SER A 46 2.89 -1.82 13.96
N ARG A 47 2.16 -2.94 14.00
CA ARG A 47 1.94 -3.73 15.23
C ARG A 47 3.00 -4.80 15.45
N VAL A 48 3.70 -5.20 14.39
CA VAL A 48 4.66 -6.31 14.39
C VAL A 48 6.09 -5.79 14.36
N TYR A 49 6.36 -4.74 13.58
CA TYR A 49 7.68 -4.18 13.37
C TYR A 49 7.82 -2.80 14.02
N PRO A 50 8.97 -2.50 14.64
CA PRO A 50 9.26 -1.16 15.12
C PRO A 50 9.49 -0.21 13.95
N ARG A 51 9.18 1.08 14.17
CA ARG A 51 9.64 2.15 13.28
C ARG A 51 11.16 2.27 13.36
N SER A 52 11.83 2.62 12.25
CA SER A 52 13.25 2.98 12.28
C SER A 52 13.49 4.13 13.27
N PRO A 53 14.56 4.09 14.08
CA PRO A 53 14.90 5.16 15.02
C PRO A 53 15.40 6.43 14.32
N VAL A 54 15.74 6.36 13.04
CA VAL A 54 16.26 7.47 12.24
C VAL A 54 15.22 7.81 11.18
N VAL A 55 14.89 9.10 11.04
CA VAL A 55 14.19 9.62 9.86
C VAL A 55 15.18 10.50 9.13
N THR A 56 15.55 10.09 7.92
CA THR A 56 16.62 10.73 7.14
C THR A 56 16.15 11.99 6.41
N GLY A 57 14.84 12.26 6.38
CA GLY A 57 14.24 13.33 5.61
C GLY A 57 14.23 13.06 4.10
N LYS A 58 14.48 11.83 3.68
CA LYS A 58 14.46 11.44 2.26
C LYS A 58 13.06 11.06 1.80
N VAL A 59 12.84 11.25 0.51
CA VAL A 59 11.74 10.63 -0.22
C VAL A 59 12.14 9.19 -0.59
N GLY A 60 11.26 8.23 -0.35
CA GLY A 60 11.44 6.84 -0.79
C GLY A 60 10.62 6.53 -2.03
N LEU A 61 11.12 5.64 -2.88
CA LEU A 61 10.38 5.03 -3.99
C LEU A 61 10.34 3.51 -3.83
N VAL A 62 9.16 2.98 -3.51
CA VAL A 62 8.90 1.54 -3.51
C VAL A 62 8.43 1.14 -4.92
N TYR A 63 9.32 0.52 -5.69
CA TYR A 63 9.01 0.09 -7.06
C TYR A 63 8.32 -1.28 -7.07
N HIS A 64 7.50 -1.55 -8.08
CA HIS A 64 6.98 -2.88 -8.34
C HIS A 64 8.06 -3.70 -9.06
N TYR A 65 8.12 -5.01 -8.86
CA TYR A 65 9.17 -5.86 -9.47
C TYR A 65 9.24 -5.77 -11.00
N VAL A 66 8.16 -5.33 -11.66
CA VAL A 66 8.12 -5.13 -13.13
C VAL A 66 8.84 -3.86 -13.58
N ASP A 67 9.06 -2.93 -12.65
CA ASP A 67 9.67 -1.62 -12.87
C ASP A 67 11.15 -1.59 -12.46
N GLU A 68 11.71 -2.69 -11.96
CA GLU A 68 13.10 -2.77 -11.48
C GLU A 68 14.12 -2.26 -12.53
N LYS A 69 13.81 -2.50 -13.81
CA LYS A 69 14.65 -2.09 -14.95
C LYS A 69 14.21 -0.80 -15.62
N ASP A 70 13.21 -0.11 -15.06
CA ASP A 70 12.70 1.14 -15.62
C ASP A 70 13.77 2.25 -15.53
N GLU A 71 13.88 3.03 -16.59
CA GLU A 71 14.91 4.07 -16.71
C GLU A 71 14.71 5.18 -15.67
N VAL A 72 13.46 5.46 -15.28
CA VAL A 72 13.13 6.44 -14.25
C VAL A 72 13.66 5.99 -12.89
N VAL A 73 13.48 4.71 -12.54
CA VAL A 73 14.02 4.14 -11.29
C VAL A 73 15.54 4.29 -11.25
N ARG A 74 16.21 3.95 -12.36
CA ARG A 74 17.68 4.07 -12.47
C ARG A 74 18.15 5.52 -12.36
N ALA A 75 17.46 6.45 -13.02
CA ALA A 75 17.79 7.87 -12.96
C ALA A 75 17.63 8.43 -11.53
N LEU A 76 16.56 8.04 -10.83
CA LEU A 76 16.30 8.44 -9.44
C LEU A 76 17.40 7.94 -8.49
N ALA A 77 17.87 6.70 -8.69
CA ALA A 77 18.98 6.14 -7.92
C ALA A 77 20.26 6.98 -8.05
N GLN A 78 20.58 7.41 -9.28
CA GLN A 78 21.83 8.11 -9.59
C GLN A 78 21.91 9.52 -8.99
N GLN A 79 20.77 10.20 -8.83
CA GLN A 79 20.75 11.55 -8.25
C GLN A 79 20.83 11.56 -6.71
N GLY A 80 20.66 10.40 -6.05
CA GLY A 80 20.75 10.27 -4.59
C GLY A 80 19.67 11.02 -3.78
N ARG A 81 18.70 11.63 -4.46
CA ARG A 81 17.57 12.37 -3.86
C ARG A 81 16.47 11.46 -3.35
N VAL A 82 16.32 10.29 -3.95
CA VAL A 82 15.28 9.31 -3.64
C VAL A 82 15.91 8.00 -3.20
N ALA A 83 15.46 7.46 -2.07
CA ALA A 83 15.83 6.13 -1.63
C ALA A 83 15.03 5.09 -2.43
N LEU A 84 15.71 4.28 -3.25
CA LEU A 84 15.04 3.17 -3.91
C LEU A 84 14.85 2.01 -2.93
N ILE A 85 13.61 1.52 -2.84
CA ILE A 85 13.23 0.47 -1.90
C ILE A 85 12.74 -0.74 -2.69
N ASP A 86 13.51 -1.83 -2.61
CA ASP A 86 13.19 -3.11 -3.23
C ASP A 86 12.21 -3.91 -2.35
N PRO A 87 10.95 -4.11 -2.76
CA PRO A 87 9.98 -4.86 -1.96
C PRO A 87 10.23 -6.37 -1.94
N SER A 88 11.20 -6.90 -2.69
CA SER A 88 11.55 -8.33 -2.70
C SER A 88 12.53 -8.73 -1.59
N ARG A 89 13.11 -7.74 -0.89
CA ARG A 89 13.97 -7.95 0.27
C ARG A 89 13.18 -8.45 1.48
N GLU A 90 13.92 -8.84 2.53
CA GLU A 90 13.34 -9.22 3.81
C GLU A 90 12.38 -8.14 4.34
N PRO A 91 11.14 -8.50 4.74
CA PRO A 91 10.12 -7.52 5.14
C PRO A 91 10.60 -6.54 6.21
N ARG A 92 11.40 -7.02 7.16
CA ARG A 92 11.98 -6.17 8.22
C ARG A 92 12.82 -5.04 7.64
N ASP A 93 13.62 -5.33 6.63
CA ASP A 93 14.54 -4.36 6.04
C ASP A 93 13.78 -3.38 5.14
N VAL A 94 12.81 -3.88 4.37
CA VAL A 94 11.92 -3.03 3.56
C VAL A 94 11.15 -2.05 4.44
N ILE A 95 10.61 -2.53 5.57
CA ILE A 95 9.90 -1.68 6.53
C ILE A 95 10.85 -0.67 7.15
N ALA A 96 12.07 -1.06 7.52
CA ALA A 96 13.07 -0.13 8.04
C ALA A 96 13.30 1.01 7.03
N ASP A 97 13.61 0.67 5.77
CA ASP A 97 13.86 1.64 4.69
C ASP A 97 12.65 2.56 4.45
N ILE A 98 11.42 2.03 4.46
CA ILE A 98 10.19 2.82 4.34
C ILE A 98 10.07 3.80 5.51
N THR A 99 10.33 3.34 6.74
CA THR A 99 10.17 4.15 7.95
C THR A 99 11.26 5.19 8.18
N GLU A 100 12.37 5.10 7.44
CA GLU A 100 13.41 6.13 7.41
C GLU A 100 13.07 7.33 6.52
N CYS A 101 12.03 7.19 5.68
CA CYS A 101 11.59 8.21 4.75
C CYS A 101 10.53 9.13 5.38
N GLU A 102 10.46 10.37 4.91
CA GLU A 102 9.40 11.32 5.29
C GLU A 102 8.20 11.30 4.33
N PHE A 103 8.39 10.74 3.14
CA PHE A 103 7.38 10.57 2.11
C PHE A 103 7.70 9.35 1.24
N ILE A 104 6.66 8.64 0.80
CA ILE A 104 6.80 7.45 -0.05
C ILE A 104 6.05 7.63 -1.37
N PHE A 105 6.76 7.61 -2.48
CA PHE A 105 6.18 7.22 -3.76
C PHE A 105 6.15 5.71 -3.88
N SER A 106 5.10 5.16 -4.48
CA SER A 106 5.05 3.72 -4.72
C SER A 106 4.32 3.37 -6.00
N THR A 107 4.88 2.46 -6.80
CA THR A 107 4.14 1.74 -7.86
C THR A 107 3.56 0.41 -7.36
N SER A 108 3.93 -0.01 -6.14
CA SER A 108 3.42 -1.20 -5.46
C SER A 108 2.32 -0.85 -4.45
N LEU A 109 1.24 -1.63 -4.40
CA LEU A 109 0.19 -1.44 -3.39
C LEU A 109 0.74 -1.64 -1.97
N HIS A 110 1.60 -2.63 -1.74
CA HIS A 110 2.13 -2.89 -0.40
C HIS A 110 3.05 -1.77 0.10
N GLY A 111 3.73 -1.04 -0.80
CA GLY A 111 4.48 0.16 -0.39
C GLY A 111 3.58 1.22 0.24
N LEU A 112 2.40 1.45 -0.34
CA LEU A 112 1.39 2.37 0.20
C LEU A 112 0.81 1.87 1.52
N ILE A 113 0.41 0.60 1.57
CA ILE A 113 -0.18 -0.02 2.78
C ILE A 113 0.80 0.03 3.96
N VAL A 114 2.07 -0.29 3.74
CA VAL A 114 3.08 -0.25 4.80
C VAL A 114 3.30 1.18 5.26
N ALA A 115 3.45 2.14 4.34
CA ALA A 115 3.57 3.56 4.69
C ALA A 115 2.38 4.04 5.52
N ASP A 116 1.16 3.72 5.10
CA ASP A 116 -0.09 4.03 5.80
C ASP A 116 -0.14 3.41 7.21
N SER A 117 0.34 2.17 7.36
CA SER A 117 0.38 1.50 8.68
C SER A 117 1.22 2.28 9.70
N PHE A 118 2.24 3.00 9.23
CA PHE A 118 3.11 3.85 10.05
C PHE A 118 2.72 5.33 10.01
N GLY A 119 1.64 5.71 9.32
CA GLY A 119 1.21 7.10 9.15
C GLY A 119 2.21 7.96 8.37
N ILE A 120 2.93 7.36 7.41
CA ILE A 120 3.89 8.05 6.55
C ILE A 120 3.15 8.53 5.30
N PRO A 121 3.20 9.84 4.99
CA PRO A 121 2.63 10.38 3.76
C PRO A 121 3.12 9.63 2.52
N ASN A 122 2.19 9.31 1.62
CA ASN A 122 2.51 8.54 0.43
C ASN A 122 1.65 8.89 -0.77
N ALA A 123 2.15 8.57 -1.96
CA ALA A 123 1.43 8.73 -3.22
C ALA A 123 1.64 7.54 -4.16
N TRP A 124 0.54 7.12 -4.78
CA TRP A 124 0.56 6.11 -5.83
C TRP A 124 0.97 6.74 -7.17
N ILE A 125 2.04 6.24 -7.77
CA ILE A 125 2.46 6.60 -9.13
C ILE A 125 2.48 5.37 -10.03
N ALA A 126 2.56 5.56 -11.34
CA ALA A 126 2.89 4.49 -12.30
C ALA A 126 4.08 4.86 -13.15
N LEU A 127 4.95 3.88 -13.34
CA LEU A 127 6.06 3.96 -14.27
C LEU A 127 5.65 3.30 -15.59
N SER A 128 5.90 3.99 -16.70
CA SER A 128 5.73 3.48 -18.08
C SER A 128 4.36 2.87 -18.45
N GLY A 129 3.28 3.31 -17.80
CA GLY A 129 1.90 2.89 -18.13
C GLY A 129 1.55 1.45 -17.75
N ARG A 130 2.46 0.72 -17.08
CA ARG A 130 2.24 -0.66 -16.64
C ARG A 130 1.83 -0.67 -15.18
N ILE A 131 0.53 -0.81 -14.92
CA ILE A 131 0.03 -1.02 -13.56
C ILE A 131 0.09 -2.51 -13.25
N GLY A 132 1.13 -2.96 -12.54
CA GLY A 132 1.22 -4.34 -12.08
C GLY A 132 -0.02 -4.74 -11.27
N GLY A 133 -0.81 -5.69 -11.75
CA GLY A 133 -2.05 -6.14 -11.09
C GLY A 133 -3.27 -5.23 -11.25
N GLY A 134 -3.19 -4.17 -12.06
CA GLY A 134 -4.29 -3.27 -12.40
C GLY A 134 -4.71 -2.31 -11.28
N ARG A 135 -5.57 -1.34 -11.62
CA ARG A 135 -6.08 -0.30 -10.71
C ARG A 135 -7.02 -0.84 -9.62
N TYR A 136 -7.69 -1.96 -9.90
CA TYR A 136 -8.68 -2.57 -9.00
C TYR A 136 -8.14 -2.82 -7.58
N LYS A 137 -6.91 -3.30 -7.43
CA LYS A 137 -6.35 -3.59 -6.09
C LYS A 137 -6.19 -2.32 -5.25
N PHE A 138 -5.90 -1.18 -5.87
CA PHE A 138 -5.76 0.10 -5.21
C PHE A 138 -7.14 0.63 -4.85
N GLU A 139 -8.08 0.64 -5.79
CA GLU A 139 -9.47 1.05 -5.53
C GLU A 139 -10.11 0.24 -4.41
N ASP A 140 -9.90 -1.08 -4.41
CA ASP A 140 -10.39 -1.96 -3.35
C ASP A 140 -9.74 -1.62 -2.00
N TYR A 141 -8.43 -1.40 -1.95
CA TYR A 141 -7.76 -0.97 -0.71
C TYR A 141 -8.36 0.33 -0.14
N TYR A 142 -8.43 1.39 -0.94
CA TYR A 142 -8.93 2.69 -0.48
C TYR A 142 -10.43 2.65 -0.12
N SER A 143 -11.21 1.78 -0.78
CA SER A 143 -12.63 1.61 -0.47
C SER A 143 -12.90 1.13 0.96
N ALA A 144 -11.95 0.41 1.58
CA ALA A 144 -12.07 -0.11 2.94
C ALA A 144 -12.22 0.97 4.01
N PHE A 145 -11.85 2.21 3.68
CA PHE A 145 -11.92 3.36 4.57
C PHE A 145 -12.55 4.58 3.90
N GLY A 146 -13.40 4.36 2.90
CA GLY A 146 -14.19 5.40 2.23
C GLY A 146 -13.39 6.33 1.31
N GLY A 147 -12.17 5.94 0.95
CA GLY A 147 -11.30 6.68 0.05
C GLY A 147 -11.39 6.23 -1.41
N THR A 148 -10.75 7.01 -2.28
CA THR A 148 -10.58 6.68 -3.71
C THR A 148 -9.10 6.63 -4.03
N ALA A 149 -8.70 5.66 -4.85
CA ALA A 149 -7.32 5.57 -5.34
C ALA A 149 -7.01 6.73 -6.32
N THR A 150 -6.08 7.60 -5.94
CA THR A 150 -5.55 8.64 -6.85
C THR A 150 -4.19 8.20 -7.35
N GLN A 151 -4.05 8.13 -8.67
CA GLN A 151 -2.78 7.87 -9.32
C GLN A 151 -2.20 9.18 -9.81
N TYR A 152 -0.95 9.45 -9.48
CA TYR A 152 -0.21 10.62 -9.88
C TYR A 152 0.80 10.31 -11.00
N ASP A 153 1.21 11.35 -11.71
CA ASP A 153 2.29 11.26 -12.69
C ASP A 153 3.62 10.97 -11.98
N ALA A 154 4.46 10.12 -12.60
CA ALA A 154 5.78 9.80 -12.08
C ALA A 154 6.74 11.00 -12.13
N ASP A 155 6.47 12.00 -12.97
CA ASP A 155 7.29 13.19 -13.05
C ASP A 155 7.27 14.03 -11.76
N LEU A 156 6.25 13.86 -10.92
CA LEU A 156 6.18 14.52 -9.60
C LEU A 156 7.32 14.13 -8.67
N VAL A 157 7.98 12.99 -8.90
CA VAL A 157 9.13 12.56 -8.10
C VAL A 157 10.30 13.56 -8.24
N TRP A 158 10.34 14.33 -9.33
CA TRP A 158 11.37 15.33 -9.61
C TRP A 158 11.02 16.73 -9.07
N ASP A 159 9.82 16.93 -8.54
CA ASP A 159 9.31 18.23 -8.09
C ASP A 159 9.17 18.28 -6.55
N PRO A 160 10.12 18.91 -5.84
CA PRO A 160 10.07 19.02 -4.39
C PRO A 160 8.86 19.80 -3.86
N GLU A 161 8.36 20.79 -4.62
CA GLU A 161 7.20 21.58 -4.19
C GLU A 161 5.93 20.74 -4.29
N ALA A 162 5.78 19.96 -5.36
CA ALA A 162 4.69 19.00 -5.49
C ALA A 162 4.72 17.92 -4.39
N VAL A 163 5.90 17.44 -3.99
CA VAL A 163 6.05 16.51 -2.86
C VAL A 163 5.55 17.14 -1.56
N GLU A 164 5.90 18.40 -1.27
CA GLU A 164 5.41 19.11 -0.09
C GLU A 164 3.90 19.35 -0.13
N ASP A 165 3.32 19.60 -1.30
CA ASP A 165 1.86 19.69 -1.46
C ASP A 165 1.17 18.35 -1.20
N LEU A 166 1.72 17.25 -1.71
CA LEU A 166 1.22 15.90 -1.43
C LEU A 166 1.34 15.54 0.04
N LYS A 167 2.45 15.89 0.70
CA LYS A 167 2.63 15.72 2.16
C LYS A 167 1.56 16.47 2.93
N ARG A 168 1.27 17.72 2.57
CA ARG A 168 0.24 18.55 3.21
C ARG A 168 -1.18 18.04 2.97
N GLY A 169 -1.44 17.49 1.78
CA GLY A 169 -2.73 16.91 1.41
C GLY A 169 -2.96 15.48 1.90
N TYR A 170 -1.95 14.82 2.47
CA TYR A 170 -2.05 13.43 2.91
C TYR A 170 -3.10 13.28 4.03
N CYS A 171 -4.03 12.36 3.81
CA CYS A 171 -5.01 11.95 4.81
C CYS A 171 -4.65 10.55 5.31
N ALA A 172 -4.31 10.45 6.59
CA ALA A 172 -4.01 9.17 7.22
C ALA A 172 -5.24 8.25 7.23
N VAL A 173 -5.01 6.94 7.23
CA VAL A 173 -6.09 5.94 7.30
C VAL A 173 -6.96 6.19 8.54
N PRO A 174 -8.26 6.52 8.36
CA PRO A 174 -9.15 6.82 9.47
C PRO A 174 -9.37 5.58 10.33
N ASN A 175 -9.46 5.76 11.65
CA ASN A 175 -9.70 4.67 12.60
C ASN A 175 -8.72 3.49 12.47
N LEU A 176 -7.47 3.73 12.03
CA LEU A 176 -6.47 2.67 11.79
C LEU A 176 -6.34 1.67 12.94
N LYS A 177 -6.34 2.12 14.20
CA LYS A 177 -6.25 1.23 15.36
C LYS A 177 -7.43 0.27 15.48
N GLU A 178 -8.63 0.71 15.11
CA GLU A 178 -9.84 -0.11 15.11
C GLU A 178 -9.79 -1.12 13.97
N ILE A 179 -9.42 -0.68 12.76
CA ILE A 179 -9.21 -1.55 11.59
C ILE A 179 -8.22 -2.68 11.94
N GLN A 180 -7.05 -2.33 12.47
CA GLN A 180 -6.05 -3.29 12.93
C GLN A 180 -6.61 -4.26 13.97
N SER A 181 -7.44 -3.78 14.90
CA SER A 181 -8.06 -4.63 15.93
C SER A 181 -9.08 -5.61 15.33
N ARG A 182 -9.89 -5.17 14.35
CA ARG A 182 -10.81 -6.05 13.62
C ARG A 182 -10.06 -7.09 12.79
N LEU A 183 -8.97 -6.70 12.11
CA LEU A 183 -8.12 -7.61 11.35
C LEU A 183 -7.48 -8.68 12.24
N ILE A 184 -6.99 -8.33 13.42
CA ILE A 184 -6.44 -9.29 14.38
C ILE A 184 -7.53 -10.27 14.85
N ARG A 185 -8.72 -9.78 15.22
CA ARG A 185 -9.86 -10.61 15.62
C ARG A 185 -10.38 -11.54 14.51
N ALA A 186 -10.14 -11.17 13.26
CA ALA A 186 -10.50 -11.97 12.10
C ALA A 186 -9.52 -13.11 11.82
N ILE A 187 -8.35 -13.16 12.47
CA ILE A 187 -7.42 -14.29 12.35
C ILE A 187 -7.99 -15.42 13.20
N PRO A 188 -8.43 -16.55 12.58
CA PRO A 188 -8.93 -17.65 13.36
C PRO A 188 -7.77 -18.23 14.18
N TYR A 189 -8.02 -18.57 15.44
CA TYR A 189 -7.09 -19.24 16.36
C TYR A 189 -5.96 -18.37 16.97
N LEU A 190 -6.09 -17.04 16.96
CA LEU A 190 -5.30 -16.12 17.81
C LEU A 190 -6.03 -15.75 19.10
#